data_AF-A0A5S5CIV0-F1
#
_entry.id   AF-A0A5S5CIV0-F1
#
_cell.length_a   1.000
_cell.length_b   1.000
_cell.length_c   1.000
_cell.angle_alpha   90.00
_cell.angle_beta   90.00
_cell.angle_gamma   90.00
#
_symmetry.space_group_name_H-M   'P 1'
#
loop_
_entity.id
_entity.type
_entity.pdbx_description
1 polymer ?
#
loop_
_entity_poly.entity_id
_entity_poly.type
_entity_poly.pdbx_seq_one_letter_code
_entity_poly.pdbx_strand_id
1 'polypeptide(L)'
;MANRETVTKRLNSAVNQIHRWVDIVFPELRQVFKILTCTSSIATLRLFPLPSDISQLNTEQVLAGWKQYVKRHAGVKRAELLITLAKSSVGTTQALHAYKLHLGQLLEEYDLASVSLNRLSMS
;
A
#
# COMPACT_ATOMS: atom_id res chain seq x y z
N MET A 1 0.25 -29.08 -11.31
CA MET A 1 0.33 -28.42 -9.99
C MET A 1 1.45 -27.37 -9.83
N ALA A 2 2.57 -27.40 -10.58
CA ALA A 2 3.73 -26.52 -10.33
C ALA A 2 3.52 -25.00 -10.55
N ASN A 3 2.60 -24.62 -11.44
CA ASN A 3 2.45 -23.21 -11.83
C ASN A 3 1.76 -22.37 -10.73
N ARG A 4 0.75 -22.93 -10.06
CA ARG A 4 0.04 -22.24 -8.96
C ARG A 4 0.95 -21.98 -7.77
N GLU A 5 1.73 -22.98 -7.36
CA GLU A 5 2.65 -22.86 -6.22
C GLU A 5 3.73 -21.79 -6.48
N THR A 6 4.24 -21.73 -7.71
CA THR A 6 5.22 -20.71 -8.12
C THR A 6 4.63 -19.30 -8.06
N VAL A 7 3.41 -19.12 -8.56
CA VAL A 7 2.71 -17.81 -8.50
C VAL A 7 2.40 -17.41 -7.07
N THR A 8 1.95 -18.34 -6.22
CA THR A 8 1.70 -18.07 -4.80
C THR A 8 2.98 -17.68 -4.06
N LYS A 9 4.11 -18.33 -4.33
CA LYS A 9 5.41 -17.96 -3.74
C LYS A 9 5.82 -16.53 -4.13
N ARG A 10 5.64 -16.16 -5.40
CA ARG A 10 5.92 -14.78 -5.88
C ARG A 10 5.03 -13.75 -5.20
N LEU A 11 3.73 -14.02 -5.10
CA LEU A 11 2.79 -13.15 -4.41
C LEU A 11 3.19 -12.95 -2.95
N ASN A 12 3.49 -14.04 -2.23
CA ASN A 12 3.92 -13.98 -0.85
C ASN A 12 5.24 -13.20 -0.68
N SER A 13 6.18 -13.35 -1.62
CA SER A 13 7.43 -12.58 -1.62
C SER A 13 7.16 -11.08 -1.77
N ALA A 14 6.35 -10.68 -2.75
CA ALA A 14 5.98 -9.28 -2.97
C ALA A 14 5.26 -8.69 -1.74
N VAL A 15 4.31 -9.43 -1.16
CA VAL A 15 3.63 -9.03 0.07
C VAL A 15 4.61 -8.82 1.22
N ASN A 16 5.54 -9.75 1.42
CA ASN A 16 6.56 -9.63 2.46
C ASN A 16 7.48 -8.41 2.24
N GLN A 17 7.80 -8.09 0.99
CA GLN A 17 8.58 -6.89 0.66
C GLN A 17 7.78 -5.61 0.91
N ILE A 18 6.49 -5.58 0.59
CA ILE A 18 5.60 -4.45 0.95
C ILE A 18 5.57 -4.26 2.47
N HIS A 19 5.44 -5.35 3.25
CA HIS A 19 5.51 -5.28 4.71
C HIS A 19 6.81 -4.65 5.21
N ARG A 20 7.97 -5.10 4.69
CA ARG A 20 9.28 -4.53 5.04
C ARG A 20 9.39 -3.06 4.63
N TRP A 21 8.91 -2.73 3.43
CA TRP A 21 8.90 -1.35 2.95
C TRP A 21 8.10 -0.46 3.90
N VAL A 22 6.91 -0.92 4.32
CA VAL A 22 6.08 -0.20 5.29
C VAL A 22 6.80 -0.06 6.63
N ASP A 23 7.46 -1.10 7.13
CA ASP A 23 8.19 -1.03 8.40
C ASP A 23 9.35 -0.01 8.38
N ILE A 24 9.97 0.17 7.21
CA ILE A 24 11.10 1.09 7.03
C ILE A 24 10.63 2.53 6.79
N VAL A 25 9.61 2.71 5.94
CA VAL A 25 9.24 4.02 5.41
C VAL A 25 8.00 4.61 6.07
N PHE A 26 7.06 3.79 6.52
CA PHE A 26 5.85 4.29 7.19
C PHE A 26 5.23 3.24 8.14
N PRO A 27 5.93 2.87 9.23
CA PRO A 27 5.51 1.77 10.10
C PRO A 27 4.12 1.99 10.72
N GLU A 28 3.73 3.25 10.94
CA GLU A 28 2.44 3.62 11.52
C GLU A 28 1.25 3.30 10.60
N LEU A 29 1.48 3.06 9.31
CA LEU A 29 0.42 2.66 8.38
C LEU A 29 -0.34 1.41 8.85
N ARG A 30 0.35 0.51 9.57
CA ARG A 30 -0.25 -0.70 10.17
C ARG A 30 -1.31 -0.39 11.23
N GLN A 31 -1.26 0.79 11.85
CA GLN A 31 -2.27 1.24 12.79
C GLN A 31 -3.56 1.68 12.08
N VAL A 32 -3.44 2.19 10.85
CA VAL A 32 -4.58 2.56 9.99
C VAL A 32 -5.19 1.33 9.33
N PHE A 33 -4.33 0.46 8.78
CA PHE A 33 -4.72 -0.73 8.03
C PHE A 33 -4.20 -2.00 8.70
N LYS A 34 -5.10 -2.78 9.29
CA LYS A 34 -4.78 -4.11 9.82
C LYS A 34 -4.23 -5.06 8.75
N ILE A 35 -4.68 -4.92 7.50
CA ILE A 35 -4.27 -5.74 6.36
C ILE A 35 -3.64 -4.81 5.31
N LEU A 36 -2.32 -4.88 5.11
CA LEU A 36 -1.62 -4.00 4.17
C LEU A 36 -1.90 -4.31 2.70
N THR A 37 -2.34 -5.53 2.40
CA THR A 37 -2.72 -5.99 1.06
C THR A 37 -4.17 -5.68 0.70
N CYS A 38 -4.93 -5.06 1.59
CA CYS A 38 -6.30 -4.65 1.28
C CYS A 38 -6.30 -3.51 0.26
N THR A 39 -7.38 -3.41 -0.52
CA THR A 39 -7.52 -2.43 -1.61
C THR A 39 -7.25 -0.99 -1.14
N SER A 40 -7.73 -0.61 0.05
CA SER A 40 -7.53 0.76 0.57
C SER A 40 -6.07 1.03 0.97
N SER A 41 -5.37 0.05 1.54
CA SER A 41 -3.95 0.18 1.90
C SER A 41 -3.07 0.28 0.65
N ILE A 42 -3.29 -0.63 -0.31
CA ILE A 42 -2.60 -0.59 -1.61
C ILE A 42 -2.89 0.73 -2.35
N ALA A 43 -4.14 1.20 -2.36
CA ALA A 43 -4.47 2.50 -2.94
C ALA A 43 -3.75 3.65 -2.23
N THR A 44 -3.64 3.60 -0.90
CA THR A 44 -2.89 4.60 -0.13
C THR A 44 -1.42 4.60 -0.53
N LEU A 45 -0.78 3.43 -0.60
CA LEU A 45 0.62 3.30 -1.01
C LEU A 45 0.86 3.79 -2.46
N ARG A 46 -0.13 3.63 -3.36
CA ARG A 46 -0.05 4.14 -4.74
C ARG A 46 -0.16 5.66 -4.83
N LEU A 47 -1.14 6.21 -4.13
CA LEU A 47 -1.46 7.63 -4.19
C LEU A 47 -0.46 8.47 -3.40
N PHE A 48 -0.14 8.00 -2.20
CA PHE A 48 0.64 8.72 -1.20
C PHE A 48 1.68 7.75 -0.60
N PRO A 49 2.76 7.48 -1.36
CA PRO A 49 3.75 6.52 -0.92
C PRO A 49 4.42 6.97 0.38
N LEU A 50 4.75 8.25 0.55
CA LEU A 50 5.48 8.72 1.75
C LEU A 50 4.59 9.34 2.82
N PRO A 51 4.99 9.22 4.10
CA PRO A 51 4.33 9.96 5.18
C PRO A 51 4.43 11.48 4.98
N SER A 52 5.53 11.98 4.39
CA SER A 52 5.67 13.39 4.04
C SER A 52 4.66 13.86 2.99
N ASP A 53 4.28 12.97 2.05
CA ASP A 53 3.29 13.32 1.03
C ASP A 53 1.88 13.41 1.66
N ILE A 54 1.60 12.59 2.67
CA ILE A 54 0.32 12.56 3.39
C ILE A 54 0.19 13.71 4.39
N SER A 55 1.28 14.06 5.09
CA SER A 55 1.26 15.07 6.16
C SER A 55 0.87 16.47 5.67
N GLN A 56 1.09 16.74 4.38
CA GLN A 56 0.71 17.99 3.69
C GLN A 56 -0.74 17.99 3.18
N LEU A 57 -1.43 16.85 3.22
CA LEU A 57 -2.79 16.73 2.71
C LEU A 57 -3.82 16.98 3.80
N ASN A 58 -4.99 17.43 3.35
CA ASN A 58 -6.18 17.48 4.18
C ASN A 58 -7.03 16.21 4.00
N THR A 59 -7.95 15.98 4.95
CA THR A 59 -8.82 14.82 4.97
C THR A 59 -9.61 14.68 3.66
N GLU A 60 -10.10 15.77 3.09
CA GLU A 60 -10.86 15.77 1.83
C GLU A 60 -10.01 15.31 0.64
N GLN A 61 -8.75 15.73 0.54
CA GLN A 61 -7.82 15.30 -0.51
C GLN A 61 -7.52 13.80 -0.42
N VAL A 62 -7.28 13.28 0.79
CA VAL A 62 -7.06 11.84 1.00
C VAL A 62 -8.31 11.05 0.60
N LEU A 63 -9.50 11.51 1.01
CA LEU A 63 -10.78 10.89 0.63
C LEU A 63 -11.03 10.96 -0.88
N ALA A 64 -10.70 12.08 -1.53
CA ALA A 64 -10.82 12.26 -2.97
C ALA A 64 -9.92 11.29 -3.74
N GLY A 65 -8.66 11.11 -3.30
CA GLY A 65 -7.77 10.11 -3.86
C GLY A 65 -8.33 8.69 -3.70
N TRP A 66 -8.78 8.32 -2.48
CA TRP A 66 -9.36 7.00 -2.24
C TRP A 66 -10.63 6.73 -3.07
N LYS A 67 -11.46 7.73 -3.35
CA LYS A 67 -12.65 7.58 -4.19
C LYS A 67 -12.33 7.06 -5.60
N GLN A 68 -11.12 7.28 -6.11
CA GLN A 68 -10.70 6.76 -7.42
C GLN A 68 -10.53 5.23 -7.42
N TYR A 69 -10.19 4.65 -6.26
CA TYR A 69 -9.88 3.22 -6.13
C TYR A 69 -10.92 2.43 -5.33
N VAL A 70 -11.67 3.09 -4.44
CA VAL A 70 -12.60 2.45 -3.51
C VAL A 70 -14.00 3.02 -3.67
N LYS A 71 -14.93 2.21 -4.18
CA LYS A 71 -16.33 2.61 -4.46
C LYS A 71 -17.22 2.75 -3.22
N ARG A 72 -16.84 2.17 -2.07
CA ARG A 72 -17.64 2.21 -0.83
C ARG A 72 -16.85 2.79 0.33
N HIS A 73 -17.31 3.94 0.83
CA HIS A 73 -16.96 4.59 2.10
C HIS A 73 -15.48 4.51 2.52
N ALA A 74 -14.68 5.36 1.87
CA ALA A 74 -13.49 5.93 2.46
C ALA A 74 -13.87 6.59 3.81
N GLY A 75 -13.52 5.95 4.93
CA GLY A 75 -13.92 6.41 6.25
C GLY A 75 -13.16 7.68 6.62
N VAL A 76 -13.86 8.79 6.85
CA VAL A 76 -13.28 10.09 7.26
C VAL A 76 -12.32 9.92 8.43
N LYS A 77 -12.73 9.18 9.47
CA LYS A 77 -11.88 8.86 10.63
C LYS A 77 -10.56 8.19 10.28
N ARG A 78 -10.53 7.34 9.23
CA ARG A 78 -9.29 6.70 8.79
C ARG A 78 -8.36 7.68 8.08
N ALA A 79 -8.92 8.58 7.27
CA ALA A 79 -8.13 9.62 6.61
C ALA A 79 -7.53 10.59 7.63
N GLU A 80 -8.30 11.01 8.64
CA GLU A 80 -7.80 11.83 9.75
C GLU A 80 -6.69 11.12 10.54
N LEU A 81 -6.90 9.84 10.88
CA LEU A 81 -5.90 9.03 11.57
C LEU A 81 -4.62 8.89 10.73
N LEU A 82 -4.75 8.64 9.43
CA LEU A 82 -3.64 8.51 8.51
C LEU A 82 -2.79 9.79 8.46
N ILE A 83 -3.43 10.96 8.32
CA ILE A 83 -2.75 12.26 8.31
C ILE A 83 -2.06 12.52 9.65
N THR A 84 -2.73 12.21 10.76
CA THR A 84 -2.18 12.38 12.10
C THR A 84 -0.91 11.56 12.28
N LEU A 85 -0.96 10.27 11.94
CA LEU A 85 0.19 9.36 12.03
C LEU A 85 1.31 9.74 11.06
N ALA A 86 0.97 10.22 9.87
CA ALA A 86 1.94 10.69 8.90
C ALA A 86 2.73 11.91 9.38
N LYS A 87 2.09 12.83 10.12
CA LYS A 87 2.75 14.01 10.72
C LYS A 87 3.75 13.65 11.82
N SER A 88 3.50 12.56 12.54
CA SER A 88 4.37 12.06 13.61
C SER A 88 5.16 10.81 13.22
N SER A 89 5.28 10.52 11.93
CA SER A 89 5.87 9.27 11.47
C SER A 89 7.37 9.24 11.77
N VAL A 90 7.84 8.10 12.29
CA VAL A 90 9.27 7.83 12.52
C VAL A 90 9.93 7.10 11.34
N GLY A 91 9.20 6.96 10.22
CA GLY A 91 9.70 6.34 9.00
C GLY A 91 10.90 7.06 8.40
N THR A 92 11.67 6.36 7.55
CA THR A 92 12.87 6.94 6.95
C THR A 92 12.57 8.19 6.13
N THR A 93 13.36 9.23 6.34
CA THR A 93 13.36 10.46 5.54
C THR A 93 14.50 10.48 4.51
N GLN A 94 15.27 9.39 4.43
CA GLN A 94 16.43 9.24 3.55
C GLN A 94 16.09 8.33 2.37
N ALA A 95 16.80 8.51 1.25
CA ALA A 95 16.64 7.71 0.02
C ALA A 95 15.18 7.62 -0.49
N LEU A 96 14.37 8.65 -0.20
CA LEU A 96 12.94 8.71 -0.49
C LEU A 96 12.62 8.39 -1.95
N HIS A 97 13.44 8.87 -2.89
CA HIS A 97 13.29 8.59 -4.30
C HIS A 97 13.44 7.08 -4.62
N ALA A 98 14.48 6.44 -4.08
CA ALA A 98 14.71 5.02 -4.26
C ALA A 98 13.58 4.19 -3.64
N TYR A 99 13.09 4.58 -2.46
CA TYR A 99 11.95 3.91 -1.82
C TYR A 99 10.64 4.09 -2.60
N LYS A 100 10.38 5.26 -3.18
CA LYS A 100 9.22 5.47 -4.06
C LYS A 100 9.30 4.57 -5.29
N LEU A 101 10.45 4.52 -5.95
CA LEU A 101 10.65 3.68 -7.13
C LEU A 101 10.50 2.20 -6.79
N HIS A 102 11.12 1.76 -5.69
CA HIS A 102 11.04 0.39 -5.22
C HIS A 102 9.60 -0.01 -4.87
N LEU A 103 8.86 0.86 -4.17
CA LEU A 103 7.45 0.61 -3.86
C LEU A 103 6.61 0.48 -5.15
N GLY A 104 6.84 1.33 -6.14
CA GLY A 104 6.18 1.23 -7.44
C GLY A 104 6.36 -0.15 -8.07
N GLN A 105 7.61 -0.63 -8.13
CA GLN A 105 7.94 -1.96 -8.64
C GLN A 105 7.25 -3.08 -7.84
N LEU A 106 7.27 -3.00 -6.51
CA LEU A 106 6.61 -3.99 -5.64
C LEU A 106 5.10 -4.06 -5.88
N LEU A 107 4.46 -2.92 -6.11
CA LEU A 107 3.02 -2.84 -6.36
C LEU A 107 2.66 -3.38 -7.75
N GLU A 108 3.51 -3.16 -8.76
CA GLU A 108 3.37 -3.76 -10.09
C GLU A 108 3.52 -5.29 -10.04
N GLU A 109 4.54 -5.79 -9.34
CA GLU A 109 4.75 -7.23 -9.13
C GLU A 109 3.57 -7.88 -8.41
N TYR A 110 3.04 -7.19 -7.37
CA TYR A 110 1.85 -7.63 -6.64
C TYR A 110 0.63 -7.74 -7.55
N ASP A 111 0.39 -6.75 -8.42
CA ASP A 111 -0.73 -6.77 -9.37
C ASP A 111 -0.60 -7.92 -10.38
N LEU A 112 0.58 -8.07 -10.98
CA LEU A 112 0.85 -9.12 -11.96
C LEU A 112 0.67 -10.52 -11.34
N ALA A 113 1.18 -10.74 -10.13
CA ALA A 113 1.03 -11.98 -9.40
C ALA A 113 -0.44 -12.25 -9.01
N SER A 114 -1.16 -11.22 -8.54
CA SER A 114 -2.57 -11.32 -8.16
C SER A 114 -3.46 -11.67 -9.36
N VAL A 115 -3.24 -11.00 -10.51
CA VAL A 115 -3.97 -11.29 -11.76
C VAL A 115 -3.69 -12.71 -12.25
N SER A 116 -2.43 -13.14 -12.21
CA SER A 116 -2.04 -14.49 -12.64
C SER A 116 -2.69 -15.56 -11.78
N LEU A 117 -2.73 -15.36 -10.46
CA LEU A 117 -3.37 -16.27 -9.52
C LEU A 117 -4.88 -16.36 -9.76
N ASN A 118 -5.54 -15.22 -10.02
CA ASN A 118 -6.97 -15.19 -10.30
C ASN A 118 -7.31 -15.95 -11.59
N ARG A 119 -6.50 -15.79 -12.66
CA ARG A 119 -6.68 -16.55 -13.91
C ARG A 119 -6.54 -18.06 -13.69
N LEU A 120 -5.57 -18.50 -12.90
CA LEU A 120 -5.36 -19.92 -12.57
C LEU A 120 -6.47 -20.49 -11.66
N SER A 121 -7.20 -19.65 -10.94
CA SER A 121 -8.33 -20.07 -10.10
C SER A 121 -9.64 -20.20 -10.87
N MET A 122 -9.72 -19.63 -12.07
CA MET A 122 -10.89 -19.64 -12.95
C MET A 122 -10.74 -20.63 -14.13
N SER A 123 -9.65 -21.39 -14.14
CA SER A 123 -9.32 -22.46 -15.09
C SER A 123 -9.40 -23.81 -14.40
#